data_AF-A0A0R3PDW9-F1
#
_entry.id   AF-A0A0R3PDW9-F1
#
_cell.length_a   1.000
_cell.length_b   1.000
_cell.length_c   1.000
_cell.angle_alpha   90.00
_cell.angle_beta   90.00
_cell.angle_gamma   90.00
#
_symmetry.space_group_name_H-M   'P 1'
#
loop_
_entity.id
_entity.type
_entity.pdbx_description
1 polymer ?
#
loop_
_entity_poly.entity_id
_entity_poly.type
_entity_poly.pdbx_seq_one_letter_code
_entity_poly.pdbx_strand_id
1 'polypeptide(L)'
;MLVNWDTMIFVLSKKQTRKFSYTRLLSPTKDLVACTSCGSLHQMSTICGQCYAKIRELTNEIKRKMMFYNPYKGEAQDKEVIVRFSNDNVVDDGVVNGKRIIEIEKERPTWFKKLF
;
A
#
# COMPACT_ATOMS: atom_id res chain seq x y z
N MET A 1 47.13 19.25 27.15
CA MET A 1 46.49 17.99 27.56
C MET A 1 46.89 16.92 26.56
N LEU A 2 47.79 16.01 26.93
CA LEU A 2 48.14 14.87 26.08
C LEU A 2 47.00 13.85 26.18
N VAL A 3 46.30 13.63 25.08
CA VAL A 3 45.30 12.56 25.00
C VAL A 3 46.07 11.25 25.17
N ASN A 4 45.74 10.45 26.19
CA ASN A 4 46.39 9.18 26.42
C ASN A 4 45.89 8.17 25.37
N TRP A 5 46.65 8.06 24.27
CA TRP A 5 46.28 7.29 23.08
C TRP A 5 46.01 5.81 23.40
N ASP A 6 46.70 5.21 24.36
CA ASP A 6 46.49 3.82 24.76
C ASP A 6 45.11 3.61 25.40
N THR A 7 44.69 4.51 26.28
CA THR A 7 43.34 4.46 26.87
C THR A 7 42.25 4.67 25.81
N MET A 8 42.50 5.53 24.83
CA MET A 8 41.57 5.77 23.73
C MET A 8 41.43 4.53 22.82
N ILE A 9 42.53 3.87 22.48
CA ILE A 9 42.56 2.63 21.69
C ILE A 9 41.84 1.50 22.43
N PHE A 10 42.08 1.35 23.74
CA PHE A 10 41.44 0.31 24.56
C PHE A 10 39.93 0.52 24.72
N VAL A 11 39.49 1.78 24.80
CA VAL A 11 38.05 2.11 24.85
C VAL A 11 37.39 1.86 23.49
N LEU A 12 38.08 2.13 22.39
CA LEU A 12 37.58 1.87 21.03
C LEU A 12 37.40 0.36 20.78
N SER A 13 38.38 -0.47 21.15
CA SER A 13 38.29 -1.94 21.00
C SER A 13 37.15 -2.55 21.82
N LYS A 14 36.95 -2.09 23.07
CA LYS A 14 35.81 -2.48 23.92
C LYS A 14 34.46 -2.04 23.34
N LYS A 15 34.38 -0.85 22.75
CA LYS A 15 33.16 -0.38 22.09
C LYS A 15 32.85 -1.20 20.84
N GLN A 16 33.86 -1.56 20.06
CA GLN A 16 33.71 -2.36 18.85
C GLN A 16 33.22 -3.77 19.18
N THR A 17 33.87 -4.47 20.11
CA THR A 17 33.47 -5.83 20.54
C THR A 17 32.05 -5.87 21.10
N ARG A 18 31.62 -4.84 21.85
CA ARG A 18 30.23 -4.74 22.35
C ARG A 18 29.21 -4.45 21.24
N LYS A 19 29.57 -3.68 20.22
CA LYS A 19 28.67 -3.34 19.09
C LYS A 19 28.49 -4.52 18.13
N PHE A 20 29.57 -5.23 17.85
CA PHE A 20 29.61 -6.34 16.89
C PHE A 20 29.61 -7.71 17.56
N SER A 21 29.07 -7.82 18.78
CA SER A 21 28.83 -9.11 19.42
C SER A 21 27.80 -9.88 18.60
N TYR A 22 27.93 -11.21 18.53
CA TYR A 22 27.03 -12.08 17.74
C TYR A 22 25.53 -11.84 18.04
N THR A 23 25.19 -11.52 19.29
CA THR A 23 23.83 -11.21 19.74
C THR A 23 23.24 -9.91 19.18
N ARG A 24 24.06 -9.00 18.65
CA ARG A 24 23.64 -7.71 18.10
C ARG A 24 23.79 -7.62 16.58
N LEU A 25 24.28 -8.68 15.95
CA LEU A 25 24.35 -8.76 14.50
C LEU A 25 22.94 -8.97 13.94
N LEU A 26 22.66 -8.31 12.83
CA LEU A 26 21.44 -8.54 12.07
C LEU A 26 21.49 -9.93 11.45
N SER A 27 20.45 -10.72 11.65
CA SER A 27 20.30 -12.00 10.96
C SER A 27 19.72 -11.79 9.57
N PRO A 28 20.19 -12.54 8.55
CA PRO A 28 19.58 -12.50 7.23
C PRO A 28 18.17 -13.08 7.30
N THR A 29 17.22 -12.42 6.63
CA THR A 29 15.84 -12.90 6.49
C THR A 29 15.76 -13.99 5.42
N LYS A 30 15.00 -15.04 5.68
CA LYS A 30 14.79 -16.17 4.75
C LYS A 30 13.38 -16.22 4.16
N ASP A 31 12.52 -15.31 4.59
CA ASP A 31 11.07 -15.36 4.32
C ASP A 31 10.65 -14.48 3.13
N LEU A 32 11.61 -14.09 2.28
CA LEU A 32 11.36 -13.27 1.10
C LEU A 32 10.90 -14.15 -0.06
N VAL A 33 9.74 -13.83 -0.62
CA VAL A 33 9.11 -14.55 -1.72
C VAL A 33 8.81 -13.57 -2.86
N ALA A 34 8.90 -14.03 -4.11
CA ALA A 34 8.54 -13.25 -5.28
C ALA A 34 7.02 -13.22 -5.46
N CYS A 35 6.45 -12.02 -5.66
CA CYS A 35 5.03 -11.85 -5.92
C CYS A 35 4.65 -12.46 -7.28
N THR A 36 3.55 -13.22 -7.33
CA THR A 36 3.04 -13.84 -8.56
C THR A 36 2.54 -12.84 -9.60
N SER A 37 2.12 -11.65 -9.17
CA SER A 37 1.51 -10.65 -10.06
C SER A 37 2.51 -9.69 -10.68
N CYS A 38 3.50 -9.22 -9.91
CA CYS A 38 4.46 -8.21 -10.35
C CYS A 38 5.93 -8.64 -10.28
N GLY A 39 6.24 -9.81 -9.69
CA GLY A 39 7.61 -10.31 -9.53
C GLY A 39 8.44 -9.64 -8.43
N SER A 40 7.94 -8.59 -7.76
CA SER A 40 8.67 -7.94 -6.66
C SER A 40 8.76 -8.83 -5.43
N LEU A 41 9.85 -8.73 -4.68
CA LEU A 41 10.02 -9.44 -3.41
C LEU A 41 9.14 -8.83 -2.29
N HIS A 42 8.48 -9.69 -1.53
CA HIS A 42 7.78 -9.33 -0.31
C HIS A 42 7.95 -10.43 0.76
N GLN A 43 7.60 -10.14 2.01
CA GLN A 43 7.63 -11.16 3.05
C GLN A 43 6.45 -12.13 2.87
N MET A 44 6.69 -13.43 3.11
CA MET A 44 5.71 -14.50 2.90
C MET A 44 4.37 -14.28 3.63
N SER A 45 4.39 -13.70 4.84
CA SER A 45 3.18 -13.44 5.64
C SER A 45 2.46 -12.13 5.30
N THR A 46 2.94 -11.38 4.31
CA THR A 46 2.43 -10.05 3.96
C THR A 46 2.00 -9.97 2.50
N ILE A 47 1.05 -9.09 2.19
CA ILE A 47 0.70 -8.77 0.81
C ILE A 47 1.82 -7.96 0.13
N CYS A 48 1.95 -8.09 -1.18
CA CYS A 48 2.91 -7.30 -1.95
C CYS A 48 2.62 -5.79 -1.83
N GLY A 49 3.61 -5.03 -1.34
CA GLY A 49 3.47 -3.58 -1.15
C GLY A 49 3.25 -2.80 -2.45
N GLN A 50 3.89 -3.20 -3.56
CA GLN A 50 3.71 -2.53 -4.86
C GLN A 50 2.32 -2.78 -5.44
N CYS A 51 1.82 -4.03 -5.40
CA CYS A 51 0.46 -4.34 -5.86
C CYS A 51 -0.57 -3.61 -5.00
N TYR A 52 -0.37 -3.60 -3.67
CA TYR A 52 -1.24 -2.88 -2.75
C TYR A 52 -1.26 -1.37 -3.01
N ALA A 53 -0.11 -0.75 -3.31
CA ALA A 53 -0.03 0.68 -3.62
C ALA A 53 -0.91 1.06 -4.82
N LYS A 54 -0.86 0.27 -5.91
CA LYS A 54 -1.71 0.48 -7.09
C LYS A 54 -3.21 0.41 -6.76
N ILE A 55 -3.61 -0.57 -5.96
CA ILE A 55 -5.00 -0.73 -5.52
C ILE A 55 -5.40 0.44 -4.61
N ARG A 56 -4.52 0.85 -3.71
CA ARG A 56 -4.74 1.97 -2.79
C ARG A 56 -4.94 3.29 -3.53
N GLU A 57 -4.17 3.56 -4.58
CA GLU A 57 -4.33 4.74 -5.43
C GLU A 57 -5.71 4.78 -6.08
N LEU A 58 -6.12 3.68 -6.71
CA LEU A 58 -7.44 3.58 -7.37
C LEU A 58 -8.59 3.71 -6.36
N THR A 59 -8.50 3.04 -5.21
CA THR A 59 -9.54 3.11 -4.17
C THR A 59 -9.62 4.48 -3.52
N ASN A 60 -8.50 5.20 -3.41
CA ASN A 60 -8.50 6.60 -2.95
C ASN A 60 -9.13 7.54 -3.97
N GLU A 61 -8.96 7.30 -5.27
CA GLU A 61 -9.68 8.04 -6.32
C GLU A 61 -11.20 7.82 -6.22
N ILE A 62 -11.63 6.56 -6.04
CA ILE A 62 -13.03 6.22 -5.80
C ILE A 62 -13.57 6.98 -4.59
N LYS A 63 -12.87 6.92 -3.45
CA LYS A 63 -13.26 7.62 -2.22
C LYS A 63 -13.36 9.13 -2.41
N ARG A 64 -12.43 9.74 -3.15
CA ARG A 64 -12.48 11.18 -3.46
C ARG A 64 -13.72 11.53 -4.27
N LYS A 65 -14.06 10.74 -5.30
CA LYS A 65 -15.29 10.95 -6.07
C LYS A 65 -16.54 10.69 -5.21
N MET A 66 -16.55 9.69 -4.33
CA MET A 66 -17.63 9.47 -3.35
C MET A 66 -17.85 10.71 -2.46
N MET A 67 -16.77 11.30 -1.94
CA MET A 67 -16.82 12.48 -1.07
C MET A 67 -17.28 13.75 -1.81
N PHE A 68 -17.02 13.86 -3.12
CA PHE A 68 -17.50 15.00 -3.90
C PHE A 68 -19.04 15.01 -3.99
N TYR A 69 -19.67 13.84 -4.08
CA TYR A 69 -21.13 13.73 -4.13
C TYR A 69 -21.81 13.91 -2.77
N ASN A 70 -21.15 13.55 -1.67
CA ASN A 70 -21.65 13.78 -0.31
C ASN A 70 -20.68 14.68 0.48
N PRO A 71 -20.89 16.01 0.50
CA PRO A 71 -20.00 16.95 1.17
C PRO A 71 -20.10 16.91 2.70
N TYR A 72 -21.13 16.25 3.26
CA TYR A 72 -21.35 16.22 4.70
C TYR A 72 -20.42 15.22 5.39
N LYS A 73 -19.47 15.74 6.18
CA LYS A 73 -18.55 14.94 6.97
C LYS A 73 -19.30 14.25 8.12
N GLY A 74 -19.44 12.92 8.04
CA GLY A 74 -19.96 12.08 9.12
C GLY A 74 -21.22 11.29 8.79
N GLU A 75 -21.84 11.55 7.63
CA GLU A 75 -23.00 10.79 7.18
C GLU A 75 -22.59 9.58 6.33
N ALA A 76 -23.28 8.45 6.56
CA ALA A 76 -23.15 7.28 5.70
C ALA A 76 -23.72 7.59 4.30
N GLN A 77 -23.30 6.83 3.30
CA GLN A 77 -23.93 6.93 1.97
C GLN A 77 -25.32 6.29 2.01
N ASP A 78 -26.35 7.03 1.61
CA ASP A 78 -27.74 6.57 1.65
C ASP A 78 -28.02 5.39 0.71
N LYS A 79 -27.20 5.25 -0.34
CA LYS A 79 -27.41 4.30 -1.43
C LYS A 79 -26.12 3.54 -1.71
N GLU A 80 -26.27 2.30 -2.16
CA GLU A 80 -25.16 1.50 -2.67
C GLU A 80 -24.49 2.20 -3.86
N VAL A 81 -23.20 1.97 -4.02
CA VAL A 81 -22.37 2.65 -5.01
C VAL A 81 -21.78 1.65 -6.00
N ILE A 82 -21.98 1.90 -7.30
CA ILE A 82 -21.39 1.16 -8.40
C ILE A 82 -20.27 2.02 -9.03
N VAL A 83 -19.11 1.42 -9.25
CA VAL A 83 -17.99 2.06 -9.95
C VAL A 83 -18.08 1.76 -11.44
N ARG A 84 -18.05 2.82 -12.26
CA ARG A 84 -18.07 2.78 -13.72
C ARG A 84 -16.74 3.29 -14.27
N PHE A 85 -16.11 2.51 -15.13
CA PHE A 85 -14.89 2.90 -15.85
C PHE A 85 -15.24 3.37 -17.26
N SER A 86 -14.34 4.11 -17.92
CA SER A 86 -14.58 4.69 -19.25
C SER A 86 -14.88 3.65 -20.34
N ASN A 87 -14.32 2.44 -20.21
CA ASN A 87 -14.47 1.37 -21.22
C ASN A 87 -15.70 0.47 -20.96
N ASP A 88 -16.46 0.69 -19.88
CA ASP A 88 -17.69 -0.07 -19.62
C ASP A 88 -18.84 0.50 -20.48
N ASN A 89 -19.50 -0.36 -21.27
CA ASN A 89 -20.60 0.02 -22.17
C ASN A 89 -21.71 0.80 -21.44
N VAL A 90 -22.15 1.88 -22.09
CA VAL A 90 -23.20 2.81 -21.65
C VAL A 90 -24.55 2.09 -21.62
N VAL A 91 -24.98 1.66 -20.43
CA VAL A 91 -26.37 1.23 -20.22
C VAL A 91 -26.89 1.97 -19.00
N ASP A 92 -27.63 3.05 -19.29
CA ASP A 92 -28.31 4.01 -18.43
C ASP A 92 -27.48 4.91 -17.51
N ASP A 93 -27.65 6.21 -17.74
CA ASP A 93 -27.08 7.29 -16.94
C ASP A 93 -27.95 7.56 -15.70
N GLY A 94 -27.29 7.67 -14.54
CA GLY A 94 -27.86 8.23 -13.31
C GLY A 94 -28.13 7.22 -12.20
N VAL A 95 -28.98 6.21 -12.42
CA VAL A 95 -29.40 5.25 -11.39
C VAL A 95 -29.75 3.90 -12.01
N VAL A 96 -28.86 2.92 -11.94
CA VAL A 96 -29.22 1.52 -12.27
C VAL A 96 -29.72 0.87 -10.98
N ASN A 97 -30.99 0.46 -10.95
CA ASN A 97 -31.62 -0.27 -9.84
C ASN A 97 -31.51 0.41 -8.45
N GLY A 98 -31.58 1.73 -8.39
CA GLY A 98 -31.52 2.48 -7.12
C GLY A 98 -30.10 2.73 -6.57
N LYS A 99 -29.05 2.29 -7.28
CA LYS A 99 -27.64 2.45 -6.87
C LYS A 99 -27.00 3.67 -7.52
N ARG A 100 -26.12 4.37 -6.81
CA ARG A 100 -25.38 5.56 -7.30
C ARG A 100 -24.19 5.12 -8.15
N ILE A 101 -23.94 5.81 -9.27
CA ILE A 101 -22.82 5.51 -10.17
C ILE A 101 -21.68 6.50 -9.93
N ILE A 102 -20.45 5.99 -9.79
CA ILE A 102 -19.23 6.79 -9.71
C ILE A 102 -18.39 6.52 -10.94
N GLU A 103 -18.21 7.55 -11.75
CA GLU A 103 -17.46 7.49 -12.99
C GLU A 103 -15.98 7.73 -12.73
N ILE A 104 -15.11 6.85 -13.25
CA ILE A 104 -13.66 7.01 -13.21
C ILE A 104 -13.16 7.11 -14.65
N GLU A 105 -12.38 8.16 -14.95
CA GLU A 105 -11.79 8.43 -16.27
C GLU A 105 -10.65 7.48 -16.66
N LYS A 106 -10.53 6.34 -15.99
CA LYS A 106 -9.51 5.32 -16.26
C LYS A 106 -10.17 4.13 -16.95
N GLU A 107 -9.36 3.41 -17.72
CA GLU A 107 -9.76 2.11 -18.23
C GLU A 107 -9.89 1.10 -17.09
N ARG A 108 -10.80 0.14 -17.25
CA ARG A 108 -11.02 -0.89 -16.24
C ARG A 108 -9.80 -1.81 -16.15
N PRO A 109 -9.13 -1.92 -15.00
CA PRO A 109 -8.03 -2.85 -14.85
C PRO A 109 -8.52 -4.30 -14.91
N THR A 110 -7.71 -5.20 -15.48
CA THR A 110 -8.03 -6.64 -15.63
C THR A 110 -8.31 -7.36 -14.31
N TRP A 111 -7.68 -6.89 -13.22
CA TRP A 111 -7.87 -7.44 -11.87
C TRP A 111 -9.14 -6.93 -11.18
N PHE A 112 -9.79 -5.88 -11.71
CA PHE A 112 -11.02 -5.30 -11.15
C PHE A 112 -12.24 -5.87 -11.89
N LYS A 113 -12.67 -7.08 -11.50
CA LYS A 113 -13.81 -7.76 -12.13
C LYS A 113 -15.14 -7.05 -11.82
N LYS A 114 -16.10 -7.13 -12.75
CA LYS A 114 -17.48 -6.70 -12.51
C LYS A 114 -18.16 -7.73 -11.61
N LEU A 115 -18.76 -7.29 -10.51
CA LEU A 115 -19.75 -8.10 -9.79
C LEU A 115 -21.00 -8.09 -10.68
N PHE A 116 -21.39 -9.28 -11.15
CA PHE A 116 -22.52 -9.50 -12.03
C PHE A 116 -23.83 -9.04 -11.38
#